data_AF-A0A940QMQ0-F1
#
_entry.id   AF-A0A940QMQ0-F1
#
_cell.length_a   1.000
_cell.length_b   1.000
_cell.length_c   1.000
_cell.angle_alpha   90.00
_cell.angle_beta   90.00
_cell.angle_gamma   90.00
#
_symmetry.space_group_name_H-M   'P 1'
#
loop_
_entity.id
_entity.type
_entity.pdbx_description
1 polymer ?
#
loop_
_entity_poly.entity_id
_entity_poly.type
_entity_poly.pdbx_seq_one_letter_code
_entity_poly.pdbx_strand_id
1 'polypeptide(L)'
;MTGREALLRAFDRLFEKAAKKLSIECSDGEKAEAKQRFEERFSMVLDALKQLDLPELSDQAVAGMEEAIDNLSPADMAGLLATVPLVPQAQEMMRLMAYRTAEQRLLQHYVSTASDKYGGN
;
A
#
# COMPACT_ATOMS: atom_id res chain seq x y z
N MET A 1 18.39 14.21 -7.70
CA MET A 1 17.81 13.44 -6.57
C MET A 1 16.63 12.70 -7.16
N THR A 2 16.55 11.38 -7.01
CA THR A 2 15.48 10.60 -7.67
C THR A 2 14.12 10.83 -7.00
N GLY A 3 13.02 10.59 -7.71
CA GLY A 3 11.68 10.65 -7.11
C GLY A 3 11.51 9.74 -5.90
N ARG A 4 12.22 8.60 -5.87
CA ARG A 4 12.29 7.71 -4.71
C ARG A 4 12.90 8.41 -3.49
N GLU A 5 14.03 9.07 -3.64
CA GLU A 5 14.71 9.77 -2.54
C GLU A 5 13.86 10.90 -1.97
N ALA A 6 13.19 11.66 -2.84
CA ALA A 6 12.27 12.72 -2.43
C ALA A 6 11.11 12.18 -1.57
N LEU A 7 10.51 11.04 -1.96
CA LEU A 7 9.44 10.40 -1.19
C LEU A 7 9.91 9.84 0.14
N LEU A 8 11.08 9.21 0.20
CA LEU A 8 11.62 8.67 1.44
C LEU A 8 11.98 9.76 2.44
N ARG A 9 12.42 10.92 1.96
CA ARG A 9 12.65 12.11 2.80
C ARG A 9 11.33 12.69 3.33
N ALA A 10 10.29 12.74 2.50
CA ALA A 10 8.97 13.18 2.93
C ALA A 10 8.36 12.20 3.96
N PHE A 11 8.56 10.89 3.77
CA PHE A 11 8.16 9.87 4.73
C PHE A 11 8.77 10.13 6.10
N ASP A 12 10.08 10.38 6.20
CA ASP A 12 10.75 10.60 7.49
C ASP A 12 10.11 11.78 8.26
N ARG A 13 9.85 12.89 7.57
CA ARG A 13 9.22 14.09 8.16
C ARG A 13 7.80 13.80 8.67
N LEU A 14 6.98 13.16 7.83
CA LEU A 14 5.59 12.86 8.16
C LEU A 14 5.49 11.80 9.26
N PHE A 15 6.39 10.82 9.26
CA PHE A 15 6.49 9.81 10.32
C PHE A 15 6.82 10.47 11.66
N GLU A 16 7.83 11.35 11.70
CA GLU A 16 8.19 12.05 12.93
C GLU A 16 7.05 12.94 13.45
N LYS A 17 6.34 13.62 12.54
CA LYS A 17 5.17 14.42 12.87
C LYS A 17 4.05 13.58 13.49
N ALA A 18 3.73 12.44 12.87
CA ALA A 18 2.72 11.52 13.36
C ALA A 18 3.10 10.89 14.72
N ALA A 19 4.35 10.45 14.88
CA ALA A 19 4.85 9.89 16.12
C ALA A 19 4.75 10.90 17.28
N LYS A 20 5.11 12.16 17.04
CA LYS A 20 4.96 13.25 18.02
C LYS A 20 3.50 13.49 18.40
N LYS A 21 2.59 13.53 17.42
CA LYS A 21 1.15 13.72 17.69
C LYS A 21 0.57 12.59 18.54
N LEU A 22 1.02 11.37 18.32
CA LEU A 22 0.59 10.19 19.07
C LEU A 22 1.34 10.00 20.40
N SER A 23 2.29 10.87 20.73
CA SER A 23 3.18 10.73 21.90
C SER A 23 3.88 9.37 21.96
N ILE A 24 4.28 8.84 20.80
CA ILE A 24 5.01 7.58 20.68
C ILE A 24 6.50 7.89 20.61
N GLU A 25 7.26 7.34 21.53
CA GLU A 25 8.71 7.31 21.43
C GLU A 25 9.12 6.18 20.48
N CYS A 26 9.71 6.54 19.33
CA CYS A 26 10.31 5.59 18.41
C CYS A 26 11.83 5.73 18.47
N SER A 27 12.51 4.64 18.76
CA SER A 27 13.95 4.50 18.57
C SER A 27 14.33 4.62 17.09
N ASP A 28 15.60 4.90 16.81
CA ASP A 28 16.09 4.98 15.43
C ASP A 28 15.97 3.64 14.68
N GLY A 29 16.03 2.51 15.41
CA GLY A 29 15.79 1.18 14.85
C GLY A 29 14.34 0.98 14.42
N GLU A 30 13.38 1.40 15.23
CA GLU A 30 11.95 1.30 14.90
C GLU A 30 11.56 2.23 13.74
N LYS A 31 12.17 3.41 13.65
CA LYS A 31 12.02 4.30 12.49
C LYS A 31 12.56 3.66 11.22
N ALA A 32 13.74 3.05 11.28
CA ALA A 32 14.33 2.35 10.15
C ALA A 32 13.47 1.16 9.70
N GLU A 33 12.92 0.39 10.65
CA GLU A 33 12.01 -0.71 10.36
C GLU A 33 10.69 -0.22 9.71
N ALA A 34 10.10 0.86 10.24
CA ALA A 34 8.90 1.46 9.64
C ALA A 34 9.15 1.95 8.21
N LYS A 35 10.31 2.56 7.96
CA LYS A 35 10.75 2.98 6.63
C LYS A 35 10.95 1.79 5.71
N GLN A 36 11.59 0.72 6.18
CA GLN A 36 11.76 -0.50 5.40
C GLN A 36 10.41 -1.11 5.01
N ARG A 37 9.45 -1.20 5.94
CA ARG A 37 8.10 -1.70 5.66
C ARG A 37 7.38 -0.82 4.63
N PHE A 38 7.54 0.50 4.70
CA PHE A 38 7.02 1.42 3.69
C PHE A 38 7.65 1.15 2.32
N GLU A 39 8.97 0.99 2.26
CA GLU A 39 9.69 0.67 1.04
C GLU A 39 9.26 -0.66 0.42
N GLU A 40 9.09 -1.70 1.23
CA GLU A 40 8.61 -3.00 0.77
C GLU A 40 7.18 -2.91 0.23
N ARG A 41 6.29 -2.23 0.97
CA ARG A 41 4.88 -2.05 0.61
C ARG A 41 4.68 -1.29 -0.69
N PHE A 42 5.51 -0.29 -0.94
CA PHE A 42 5.44 0.58 -2.13
C PHE A 42 6.55 0.31 -3.14
N SER A 43 7.25 -0.82 -3.03
CA SER A 43 8.42 -1.19 -3.85
C SER A 43 8.20 -0.96 -5.35
N MET A 44 7.10 -1.45 -5.91
CA MET A 44 6.76 -1.26 -7.33
C MET A 44 6.64 0.22 -7.75
N VAL A 45 6.07 1.06 -6.88
CA VAL A 45 5.89 2.50 -7.14
C VAL A 45 7.23 3.21 -6.99
N LEU A 46 7.98 2.91 -5.93
CA LEU A 46 9.30 3.48 -5.70
C LEU A 46 10.28 3.11 -6.82
N ASP A 47 10.20 1.89 -7.35
CA ASP A 47 11.01 1.44 -8.47
C ASP A 47 10.67 2.17 -9.78
N ALA A 48 9.38 2.41 -10.05
CA ALA A 48 8.97 3.24 -11.18
C ALA A 48 9.49 4.69 -11.07
N LEU A 49 9.55 5.22 -9.83
CA LEU A 49 10.01 6.58 -9.55
C LEU A 49 11.53 6.72 -9.53
N LYS A 50 12.31 5.63 -9.49
CA LYS A 50 13.78 5.68 -9.63
C LYS A 50 14.21 6.22 -10.99
N GLN A 51 13.40 5.99 -12.03
CA GLN A 51 13.70 6.38 -13.40
C GLN A 51 13.21 7.80 -13.75
N LEU A 52 12.48 8.43 -12.82
CA LEU A 52 11.90 9.75 -13.01
C LEU A 52 12.69 10.78 -12.19
N ASP A 53 13.21 11.79 -12.88
CA ASP A 53 13.78 12.98 -12.25
C ASP A 53 12.63 13.91 -11.89
N LEU A 54 11.99 13.60 -10.75
CA LEU A 54 10.90 14.40 -10.23
C LEU A 54 11.46 15.58 -9.43
N PRO A 55 10.91 16.79 -9.61
CA PRO A 55 11.24 17.89 -8.72
C PRO A 55 10.91 17.48 -7.29
N GLU A 56 11.73 17.94 -6.35
CA GLU A 56 11.52 17.72 -4.92
C GLU A 56 10.09 18.12 -4.55
N LEU A 57 9.43 17.30 -3.72
CA LEU A 57 8.13 17.66 -3.17
C LEU A 57 8.28 19.05 -2.52
N SER A 58 7.48 20.01 -2.96
CA SER A 58 7.63 21.37 -2.46
C SER A 58 7.46 21.38 -0.94
N ASP A 59 8.30 22.13 -0.24
CA ASP A 59 8.22 22.24 1.22
C ASP A 59 6.82 22.68 1.67
N GLN A 60 6.14 23.49 0.85
CA GLN A 60 4.76 23.90 1.08
C GLN A 60 3.78 22.71 1.04
N ALA A 61 3.96 21.77 0.11
CA ALA A 61 3.12 20.57 0.05
C ALA A 61 3.37 19.66 1.27
N VAL A 62 4.63 19.49 1.67
CA VAL A 62 4.98 18.70 2.86
C VAL A 62 4.44 19.35 4.13
N ALA A 63 4.55 20.67 4.27
CA ALA A 63 3.99 21.42 5.39
C ALA A 63 2.46 21.30 5.46
N GLY A 64 1.76 21.33 4.32
CA GLY A 64 0.32 21.10 4.27
C GLY A 64 -0.08 19.69 4.73
N MET A 65 0.74 18.67 4.40
CA MET A 65 0.54 17.31 4.91
C MET A 65 0.83 17.19 6.41
N GLU A 66 1.85 17.88 6.92
CA GLU A 66 2.15 17.97 8.36
C GLU A 66 1.00 18.65 9.14
N GLU A 67 0.41 19.72 8.59
CA GLU A 67 -0.76 20.40 9.17
C GLU A 67 -2.01 19.50 9.13
N ALA A 68 -2.21 18.75 8.05
CA ALA A 68 -3.29 17.77 7.98
C ALA A 68 -3.15 16.71 9.09
N ILE A 69 -1.93 16.24 9.37
CA ILE A 69 -1.66 15.32 10.50
C ILE A 69 -2.05 15.98 11.82
N ASP A 70 -1.66 17.24 12.07
CA ASP A 70 -2.03 17.98 13.29
C ASP A 70 -3.55 18.09 13.46
N ASN A 71 -4.28 18.27 12.38
CA ASN A 71 -5.73 18.43 12.39
C ASN A 71 -6.52 17.12 12.43
N LEU A 72 -5.86 15.95 12.33
CA LEU A 72 -6.56 14.66 12.49
C LEU A 72 -7.21 14.57 13.86
N SER A 73 -8.53 14.36 13.87
CA SER A 73 -9.27 14.12 15.10
C SER A 73 -8.98 12.70 15.64
N PRO A 74 -9.23 12.43 16.93
CA PRO A 74 -9.14 11.08 17.47
C PRO A 74 -10.03 10.06 16.73
N ALA A 75 -11.20 10.49 16.24
CA ALA A 75 -12.10 9.64 15.46
C ALA A 75 -11.50 9.27 14.11
N ASP A 76 -10.86 10.22 13.42
CA ASP A 76 -10.19 9.98 12.13
C ASP A 76 -9.01 9.03 12.31
N MET A 77 -8.22 9.22 13.37
CA MET A 77 -7.12 8.31 13.69
C MET A 77 -7.61 6.89 13.99
N ALA A 78 -8.69 6.74 14.77
CA ALA A 78 -9.28 5.44 15.05
C ALA A 78 -9.79 4.77 13.77
N GLY A 79 -10.44 5.53 12.88
CA GLY A 79 -10.86 5.05 11.56
C GLY A 79 -9.68 4.59 10.70
N LEU A 80 -8.63 5.41 10.60
CA LEU A 80 -7.41 5.09 9.85
C LEU A 80 -6.73 3.82 10.38
N LEU A 81 -6.52 3.71 11.70
CA LEU A 81 -5.93 2.53 12.32
C LEU A 81 -6.78 1.27 12.10
N ALA A 82 -8.11 1.39 12.14
CA ALA A 82 -9.01 0.29 11.85
C ALA A 82 -8.92 -0.17 10.38
N THR A 83 -8.53 0.70 9.45
CA THR A 83 -8.34 0.32 8.03
C THR A 83 -7.02 -0.39 7.75
N VAL A 84 -5.98 -0.19 8.56
CA VAL A 84 -4.66 -0.83 8.41
C VAL A 84 -4.76 -2.36 8.31
N PRO A 85 -5.49 -3.08 9.19
CA PRO A 85 -5.67 -4.53 9.05
C PRO A 85 -6.64 -4.93 7.93
N LEU A 86 -7.55 -4.06 7.52
CA LEU A 86 -8.57 -4.37 6.50
C LEU A 86 -7.97 -4.45 5.09
N VAL A 87 -6.95 -3.65 4.77
CA VAL A 87 -6.34 -3.64 3.43
C VAL A 87 -5.63 -4.97 3.10
N PRO A 88 -4.74 -5.52 3.96
CA PRO A 88 -4.17 -6.86 3.74
C PRO A 88 -5.25 -7.94 3.63
N GLN A 89 -6.28 -7.88 4.49
CA GLN A 89 -7.37 -8.86 4.50
C GLN A 89 -8.21 -8.80 3.21
N ALA A 90 -8.46 -7.60 2.67
CA ALA A 90 -9.14 -7.42 1.39
C ALA A 90 -8.29 -7.94 0.22
N GLN A 91 -6.96 -7.75 0.25
CA GLN A 91 -6.04 -8.30 -0.76
C GLN A 91 -6.05 -9.84 -0.73
N GLU A 92 -6.02 -10.45 0.45
CA GLU A 92 -6.15 -11.91 0.64
C GLU A 92 -7.48 -12.43 0.07
N MET A 93 -8.59 -11.76 0.38
CA MET A 93 -9.92 -12.10 -0.13
C MET A 93 -9.99 -12.01 -1.65
N MET A 94 -9.46 -10.94 -2.27
CA MET A 94 -9.41 -10.80 -3.72
C MET A 94 -8.60 -11.92 -4.37
N ARG A 95 -7.46 -12.29 -3.77
CA ARG A 95 -6.64 -13.41 -4.24
C ARG A 95 -7.41 -14.72 -4.19
N LEU A 96 -8.12 -15.01 -3.10
CA LEU A 96 -8.97 -16.20 -2.96
C LEU A 96 -10.11 -16.23 -3.99
N MET A 97 -10.75 -15.09 -4.24
CA MET A 97 -11.79 -14.98 -5.28
C MET A 97 -11.21 -15.26 -6.67
N ALA A 98 -10.04 -14.68 -7.01
CA ALA A 98 -9.37 -14.93 -8.27
C ALA A 98 -9.03 -16.41 -8.48
N TYR A 99 -8.55 -17.11 -7.43
CA TYR A 99 -8.32 -18.55 -7.48
C TYR A 99 -9.60 -19.34 -7.77
N ARG A 100 -10.69 -19.05 -7.06
CA ARG A 100 -11.98 -19.74 -7.28
C ARG A 100 -12.53 -19.50 -8.69
N THR A 101 -12.39 -18.28 -9.22
CA THR A 101 -12.81 -17.99 -10.60
C THR A 101 -11.94 -18.73 -11.62
N ALA A 102 -10.63 -18.86 -11.38
CA ALA A 102 -9.76 -19.65 -12.24
C ALA A 102 -10.12 -21.14 -12.22
N GLU A 103 -10.41 -21.71 -11.05
CA GLU A 103 -10.91 -23.09 -10.92
C GLU A 103 -12.23 -23.31 -11.67
N GLN A 104 -13.19 -22.38 -11.52
CA GLN A 104 -14.46 -22.47 -12.25
C GLN A 104 -14.27 -22.41 -13.76
N ARG A 105 -13.36 -21.56 -14.26
CA ARG A 105 -13.04 -21.50 -15.69
C ARG A 105 -12.40 -22.79 -16.19
N LEU A 106 -11.50 -23.40 -15.41
CA LEU A 106 -10.92 -24.71 -15.75
C LEU A 106 -12.00 -25.79 -15.79
N LEU A 107 -12.89 -25.84 -14.79
CA LEU A 107 -14.01 -26.79 -14.75
C LEU A 107 -14.96 -26.59 -15.94
N GLN A 108 -15.32 -25.35 -16.27
CA GLN A 108 -16.12 -25.03 -17.46
C GLN A 108 -15.42 -25.47 -18.75
N HIS A 109 -14.11 -25.26 -18.86
CA HIS A 109 -13.34 -25.72 -20.00
C HIS A 109 -13.39 -27.24 -20.11
N TYR A 110 -13.17 -27.99 -19.02
CA TYR A 110 -13.26 -29.45 -19.00
C TYR A 110 -14.65 -29.98 -19.38
N VAL A 111 -15.72 -29.34 -18.88
CA VAL A 111 -17.10 -29.70 -19.24
C VAL A 111 -17.37 -29.43 -20.72
N SER A 112 -16.92 -28.28 -21.24
CA SER A 112 -17.04 -27.93 -22.67
C SER A 112 -16.28 -28.92 -23.56
N THR A 113 -15.04 -29.28 -23.20
CA THR A 113 -14.25 -30.23 -24.00
C THR A 113 -14.77 -31.66 -23.90
N ALA A 114 -15.37 -32.05 -22.78
CA ALA A 114 -16.01 -33.36 -22.64
C ALA A 114 -17.31 -33.45 -23.46
N SER A 115 -18.09 -32.37 -23.52
CA SER A 115 -19.31 -32.28 -24.36
C SER A 115 -18.98 -32.38 -25.84
N ASP A 116 -17.95 -31.69 -26.33
CA ASP A 116 -17.53 -31.75 -27.74
C ASP A 116 -16.95 -33.11 -28.14
N LYS A 117 -16.32 -33.83 -27.21
CA LYS A 117 -15.65 -35.12 -27.51
C LYS A 117 -16.59 -36.33 -27.46
N TYR A 118 -17.73 -36.23 -26.77
CA TYR A 118 -18.71 -37.33 -26.61
C TYR A 118 -20.12 -37.01 -27.15
N GLY A 119 -20.40 -35.78 -27.58
CA GLY A 119 -21.70 -35.31 -28.09
C GLY A 119 -21.75 -35.05 -29.60
N GLY A 120 -20.97 -35.77 -30.40
CA GLY A 120 -21.03 -35.70 -31.86
C GLY A 120 -22.27 -36.41 -32.42
N ASN A 121 -23.14 -35.65 -33.06
CA ASN A 121 -24.19 -36.15 -33.97
C ASN A 121 -23.55 -36.61 -35.30
#